data_AF-A0AAW7YBR1-F1
#
_entry.id   AF-A0AAW7YBR1-F1
#
_cell.length_a   1.000
_cell.length_b   1.000
_cell.length_c   1.000
_cell.angle_alpha   90.00
_cell.angle_beta   90.00
_cell.angle_gamma   90.00
#
_symmetry.space_group_name_H-M   'P 1'
#
loop_
_entity.id
_entity.type
_entity.pdbx_description
1 polymer ?
#
loop_
_entity_poly.entity_id
_entity_poly.type
_entity_poly.pdbx_seq_one_letter_code
_entity_poly.pdbx_strand_id
1 'polypeptide(L)' 'FARYIMLHESFVKLFWRCFDDIHQGAAWFHVQPVTVKRWLSGWMDVNPMAEKLLLIRVRGYLPI' A
#
# COMPACT_ATOMS: atom_id res chain seq x y z
N PHE A 1 8.66 -10.19 -15.57
CA PHE A 1 7.21 -10.37 -15.41
C PHE A 1 6.81 -10.90 -14.03
N ALA A 2 7.26 -12.08 -13.57
CA ALA A 2 6.85 -12.64 -12.27
C ALA A 2 7.16 -11.77 -11.03
N ARG A 3 8.29 -11.04 -11.04
CA ARG A 3 8.70 -10.17 -9.91
C ARG A 3 7.71 -9.02 -9.62
N TYR A 4 7.12 -8.42 -10.66
CA TYR A 4 6.18 -7.30 -10.49
C TYR A 4 4.82 -7.77 -9.95
N ILE A 5 4.36 -8.95 -10.36
CA ILE A 5 3.13 -9.59 -9.86
C ILE A 5 3.26 -9.87 -8.35
N MET A 6 4.39 -10.43 -7.91
CA MET A 6 4.65 -10.71 -6.49
C MET A 6 4.71 -9.44 -5.62
N LEU A 7 5.21 -8.32 -6.14
CA LEU A 7 5.29 -7.05 -5.40
C LEU A 7 3.89 -6.46 -5.17
N HIS A 8 3.05 -6.44 -6.21
CA HIS A 8 1.67 -5.99 -6.10
C HIS A 8 0.86 -6.83 -5.10
N GLU A 9 0.91 -8.16 -5.18
CA GLU A 9 0.20 -9.03 -4.22
C GLU A 9 0.67 -8.82 -2.77
N SER A 10 1.97 -8.62 -2.56
CA SER A 10 2.53 -8.36 -1.25
C SER A 10 2.03 -7.03 -0.69
N PHE A 11 1.99 -5.98 -1.52
CA PHE A 11 1.45 -4.68 -1.14
C PHE A 11 -0.03 -4.78 -0.76
N VAL A 12 -0.87 -5.44 -1.58
CA VAL A 12 -2.31 -5.60 -1.32
C VAL A 12 -2.55 -6.32 0.01
N LYS A 13 -1.82 -7.41 0.28
CA LYS A 13 -1.94 -8.15 1.54
C LYS A 13 -1.55 -7.30 2.75
N LEU A 14 -0.45 -6.56 2.65
CA LEU A 14 -0.01 -5.67 3.74
C LEU A 14 -0.97 -4.50 3.94
N PHE A 15 -1.54 -3.96 2.87
CA PHE A 15 -2.49 -2.85 2.93
C PHE A 15 -3.68 -3.25 3.80
N TRP A 16 -4.33 -4.37 3.48
CA TRP A 16 -5.48 -4.88 4.23
C TRP A 16 -5.15 -5.42 5.62
N ARG A 17 -3.88 -5.57 5.97
CA ARG A 17 -3.44 -5.85 7.35
C ARG A 17 -3.32 -4.57 8.18
N CYS A 18 -3.05 -3.43 7.54
CA CYS A 18 -2.81 -2.16 8.22
C CYS A 18 -4.03 -1.23 8.26
N PHE A 19 -4.98 -1.44 7.36
CA PHE A 19 -6.11 -0.55 7.15
C PHE A 19 -7.40 -1.33 6.96
N ASP A 20 -8.49 -0.82 7.55
CA ASP A 20 -9.82 -1.40 7.44
C ASP A 20 -10.54 -0.95 6.16
N ASP A 21 -10.16 0.22 5.63
CA ASP A 21 -10.75 0.77 4.40
C ASP A 21 -9.75 1.62 3.57
N ILE A 22 -10.15 1.90 2.32
CA ILE A 22 -9.35 2.66 1.36
C ILE A 22 -9.12 4.11 1.80
N HIS A 23 -10.08 4.73 2.49
CA HIS A 23 -9.97 6.11 2.96
C HIS A 23 -8.93 6.24 4.08
N GLN A 24 -8.87 5.30 5.01
CA GLN A 24 -7.86 5.25 6.06
C GLN A 24 -6.44 5.12 5.47
N GLY A 25 -6.27 4.22 4.50
CA GLY A 25 -5.02 4.08 3.78
C GLY A 25 -4.65 5.34 3.00
N ALA A 26 -5.60 5.92 2.28
CA ALA A 26 -5.40 7.15 1.51
C ALA A 26 -4.99 8.33 2.40
N ALA A 27 -5.64 8.49 3.55
CA ALA A 27 -5.30 9.50 4.54
C ALA A 27 -3.86 9.31 5.06
N TRP A 28 -3.48 8.07 5.38
CA TRP A 28 -2.13 7.76 5.87
C TRP A 28 -1.03 8.00 4.84
N PHE A 29 -1.29 7.68 3.57
CA PHE A 29 -0.37 7.95 2.47
C PHE A 29 -0.42 9.40 1.96
N HIS A 30 -1.33 10.24 2.47
CA HIS A 30 -1.60 11.59 1.99
C HIS A 30 -1.91 11.65 0.48
N VAL A 31 -2.71 10.70 0.00
CA VAL A 31 -3.16 10.63 -1.40
C VAL A 31 -4.69 10.61 -1.48
N GLN A 32 -5.22 10.75 -2.68
CA GLN A 32 -6.66 10.58 -2.92
C GLN A 32 -7.06 9.09 -2.88
N PRO A 33 -8.27 8.74 -2.41
CA PRO A 33 -8.75 7.34 -2.39
C PRO A 33 -8.69 6.64 -3.74
N VAL A 34 -8.90 7.37 -4.84
CA VAL A 34 -8.80 6.83 -6.20
C VAL A 34 -7.38 6.33 -6.52
N THR A 35 -6.34 6.95 -5.96
CA THR A 35 -4.94 6.52 -6.13
C THR A 35 -4.72 5.16 -5.49
N VAL A 36 -5.20 4.96 -4.26
CA VAL A 36 -5.13 3.68 -3.57
C VAL A 36 -5.95 2.62 -4.31
N LYS A 37 -7.15 2.96 -4.79
CA LYS A 37 -7.96 2.04 -5.61
C LYS A 37 -7.22 1.56 -6.87
N ARG A 38 -6.49 2.45 -7.53
CA ARG A 38 -5.67 2.12 -8.72
C ARG A 38 -4.49 1.22 -8.38
N TRP A 39 -3.84 1.44 -7.24
CA TRP A 39 -2.79 0.55 -6.73
C TRP A 39 -3.32 -0.84 -6.42
N LEU A 40 -4.44 -0.95 -5.69
CA LEU A 40 -5.00 -2.24 -5.27
C LEU A 40 -5.60 -3.07 -6.42
N SER A 41 -5.99 -2.41 -7.51
CA SER A 41 -6.52 -3.07 -8.72
C SER A 41 -5.43 -3.44 -9.73
N GLY A 42 -4.17 -3.05 -9.49
CA GLY A 42 -3.08 -3.22 -10.45
C GLY A 42 -3.22 -2.35 -11.71
N TRP A 43 -4.12 -1.37 -11.72
CA TRP A 43 -4.27 -0.44 -12.86
C TRP A 43 -3.03 0.44 -13.04
N MET A 44 -2.33 0.72 -11.94
CA MET A 44 -1.09 1.49 -11.92
C MET A 44 -0.17 0.91 -10.86
N ASP A 45 1.14 0.97 -11.13
CA ASP A 45 2.16 0.57 -10.17
C ASP A 45 2.04 1.34 -8.85
N VAL A 46 2.31 0.64 -7.76
CA VAL A 46 2.37 1.24 -6.43
C VAL A 46 3.54 2.22 -6.40
N ASN A 47 3.34 3.39 -5.78
CA ASN A 47 4.44 4.30 -5.53
C ASN A 47 5.49 3.57 -4.66
N PRO A 48 6.78 3.49 -5.07
CA PRO A 48 7.80 2.75 -4.31
C PRO A 48 8.00 3.25 -2.87
N MET A 49 7.68 4.53 -2.60
CA MET A 49 7.68 5.06 -1.24
C MET A 49 6.52 4.55 -0.42
N ALA A 50 5.33 4.38 -1.01
CA ALA A 50 4.18 3.79 -0.32
C ALA A 50 4.46 2.34 0.09
N GLU A 51 5.10 1.55 -0.78
CA GLU A 51 5.55 0.19 -0.43
C GLU A 51 6.54 0.20 0.74
N LYS A 52 7.55 1.07 0.67
CA LYS A 52 8.56 1.21 1.74
C LYS A 52 7.94 1.64 3.06
N LEU A 53 7.07 2.65 3.05
CA LEU A 53 6.39 3.15 4.25
C LEU A 53 5.57 2.05 4.92
N LEU A 54 4.82 1.29 4.13
CA LEU A 54 4.01 0.18 4.65
C LEU A 54 4.89 -0.91 5.29
N LEU A 55 6.03 -1.24 4.68
CA LEU A 55 7.01 -2.17 5.23
C LEU A 55 7.63 -1.68 6.54
N ILE A 56 7.92 -0.38 6.65
CA ILE A 56 8.48 0.23 7.87
C ILE A 56 7.42 0.21 8.98
N ARG A 57 6.15 0.51 8.65
CA ARG A 57 5.02 0.44 9.59
C ARG A 57 4.86 -0.97 10.18
N VAL A 58 4.76 -2.00 9.35
CA VAL A 58 4.54 -3.38 9.85
C VAL A 58 5.71 -3.95 10.64
N ARG A 59 6.91 -3.39 10.47
CA ARG A 59 8.09 -3.75 11.28
C ARG A 59 8.14 -3.02 12.62
N GLY A 60 7.23 -2.07 12.88
CA GLY A 60 7.22 -1.29 14.12
C GLY A 60 8.30 -0.20 14.18
N TYR A 61 8.81 0.24 13.02
CA TYR A 61 9.79 1.33 12.95
C TYR A 61 9.15 2.72 12.92
N LEU A 62 7.84 2.81 12.71
CA LEU A 62 7.09 4.05 12.88
C LEU A 62 6.43 4.04 14.27
N PRO A 63 6.40 5.19 14.97
CA PRO A 63 5.65 5.32 16.21
C PRO A 63 4.16 5.07 15.94
N ILE A 64 3.53 4.40 16.90
CA ILE A 64 2.10 4.14 16.99
C ILE A 64 1.32 5.42 17.34
#